data_AF-A0A7J5BPR1-F1
#
_entry.id   AF-A0A7J5BPR1-F1
#
_cell.length_a   1.000
_cell.length_b   1.000
_cell.length_c   1.000
_cell.angle_alpha   90.00
_cell.angle_beta   90.00
_cell.angle_gamma   90.00
#
_symmetry.space_group_name_H-M   'P 1'
#
loop_
_entity.id
_entity.type
_entity.pdbx_description
1 polymer ?
#
loop_
_entity_poly.entity_id
_entity_poly.type
_entity_poly.pdbx_seq_one_letter_code
_entity_poly.pdbx_strand_id
1 'polypeptide(L)'
;MKRPSTSSAPDTNAMCSPLRERMQSTPDVRVAAPPERLFHVGRKEYPLRFAAIDPLEAARPRAGSRFDVVGAGVLYAASEATCAYKEVIQRLRPAPGARRFAEEGYLNVGSIPASWRDARVLVEFRTVDALPFLDVERDATLTVLAANSPTTSLDTTSRTSTPPRFAAAIDS
;
A
#
# COMPACT_ATOMS: atom_id res chain seq x y z
N MET A 1 -71.85 -24.53 40.43
CA MET A 1 -72.21 -23.22 39.86
C MET A 1 -71.02 -22.75 39.00
N LYS A 2 -71.10 -22.79 37.66
CA LYS A 2 -71.26 -21.62 36.74
C LYS A 2 -70.34 -20.44 37.13
N ARG A 3 -69.50 -19.81 36.29
CA ARG A 3 -68.91 -19.98 34.94
C ARG A 3 -67.80 -18.87 34.87
N PRO A 4 -66.99 -18.76 33.80
CA PRO A 4 -65.60 -18.31 33.84
C PRO A 4 -65.40 -16.85 33.41
N SER A 5 -64.17 -16.33 33.55
CA SER A 5 -63.67 -15.24 32.70
C SER A 5 -62.23 -15.50 32.25
N THR A 6 -62.10 -15.50 30.94
CA THR A 6 -60.91 -15.60 30.08
C THR A 6 -60.17 -14.27 30.01
N SER A 7 -58.84 -14.33 30.00
CA SER A 7 -57.94 -13.38 29.33
C SER A 7 -56.55 -14.05 29.30
N SER A 8 -56.09 -14.76 28.26
CA SER A 8 -55.90 -14.37 26.86
C SER A 8 -55.08 -13.09 26.69
N ALA A 9 -53.85 -13.08 27.23
CA ALA A 9 -52.81 -12.18 26.77
C ALA A 9 -52.13 -12.80 25.53
N PRO A 10 -51.98 -12.05 24.43
CA PRO A 10 -51.44 -12.57 23.17
C PRO A 10 -49.91 -12.72 23.20
N ASP A 11 -49.46 -13.86 22.66
CA ASP A 11 -48.09 -14.11 22.21
C ASP A 11 -47.58 -12.93 21.38
N THR A 12 -46.62 -12.18 21.95
CA THR A 12 -45.90 -11.12 21.24
C THR A 12 -44.40 -11.43 21.25
N ASN A 13 -44.03 -12.66 20.88
CA ASN A 13 -42.64 -13.04 20.62
C ASN A 13 -42.52 -13.77 19.28
N ALA A 14 -42.95 -13.10 18.22
CA ALA A 14 -42.54 -13.40 16.87
C ALA A 14 -42.50 -12.09 16.07
N MET A 15 -41.38 -11.37 16.14
CA MET A 15 -41.01 -10.39 15.12
C MET A 15 -39.49 -10.15 15.15
N CYS A 16 -38.90 -10.34 13.98
CA CYS A 16 -37.57 -9.87 13.57
C CYS A 16 -36.33 -10.51 14.21
N SER A 17 -36.02 -11.69 13.67
CA SER A 17 -34.78 -12.02 12.94
C SER A 17 -33.40 -11.83 13.60
N PRO A 18 -32.48 -12.77 13.34
CA PRO A 18 -31.18 -12.82 13.98
C PRO A 18 -30.31 -11.67 13.47
N LEU A 19 -29.91 -10.77 14.37
CA LEU A 19 -28.79 -9.85 14.14
C LEU A 19 -27.45 -10.54 14.47
N ARG A 20 -27.33 -11.82 14.14
CA ARG A 20 -26.08 -12.57 14.19
C ARG A 20 -26.01 -13.41 12.92
N GLU A 21 -24.86 -13.37 12.29
CA GLU A 21 -24.52 -14.03 11.02
C GLU A 21 -24.93 -13.28 9.74
N ARG A 22 -24.46 -12.05 9.62
CA ARG A 22 -23.57 -11.80 8.47
C ARG A 22 -22.15 -12.13 8.90
N MET A 23 -21.86 -13.43 9.04
CA MET A 23 -20.54 -13.95 8.68
C MET A 23 -20.43 -13.73 7.17
N GLN A 24 -20.19 -12.48 6.78
CA GLN A 24 -19.57 -12.22 5.49
C GLN A 24 -18.30 -13.08 5.54
N SER A 25 -18.23 -14.09 4.67
CA SER A 25 -17.05 -14.96 4.57
C SER A 25 -15.85 -14.05 4.65
N THR A 26 -15.00 -14.23 5.66
CA THR A 26 -13.82 -13.39 5.81
C THR A 26 -13.14 -13.40 4.45
N PRO A 27 -13.07 -12.24 3.76
CA PRO A 27 -12.38 -12.22 2.49
C PRO A 27 -10.99 -12.82 2.70
N ASP A 28 -10.47 -13.59 1.74
CA ASP A 28 -9.16 -14.30 1.81
C ASP A 28 -8.01 -13.28 1.81
N VAL A 29 -7.94 -12.53 2.91
CA VAL A 29 -6.89 -11.59 3.26
C VAL A 29 -5.82 -12.41 3.94
N ARG A 30 -4.66 -12.47 3.29
CA ARG A 30 -3.53 -13.21 3.82
C ARG A 30 -2.63 -12.26 4.60
N VAL A 31 -2.19 -12.75 5.75
CA VAL A 31 -1.09 -12.14 6.49
C VAL A 31 0.15 -13.01 6.38
N ALA A 32 1.31 -12.37 6.42
CA ALA A 32 2.62 -12.98 6.44
C ALA A 32 3.34 -12.63 7.75
N ALA A 33 4.21 -13.53 8.20
CA ALA A 33 5.11 -13.19 9.29
C ALA A 33 6.08 -12.08 8.81
N PRO A 34 6.44 -11.11 9.68
CA PRO A 34 7.50 -10.16 9.36
C PRO A 34 8.80 -10.89 8.99
N PRO A 35 9.50 -10.49 7.92
CA PRO A 35 10.81 -11.06 7.60
C PRO A 35 11.80 -10.90 8.75
N GLU A 36 12.66 -11.91 8.98
CA GLU A 36 13.68 -11.87 10.05
C GLU A 36 14.67 -10.72 9.87
N ARG A 37 14.98 -10.39 8.61
CA ARG A 37 15.92 -9.36 8.22
C ARG A 37 15.31 -8.50 7.13
N LEU A 38 15.51 -7.20 7.28
CA LEU A 38 15.06 -6.16 6.37
C LEU A 38 16.22 -5.24 6.04
N PHE A 39 16.21 -4.74 4.81
CA PHE A 39 17.22 -3.85 4.27
C PHE A 39 16.60 -2.54 3.83
N HIS A 40 17.25 -1.42 4.18
CA HIS A 40 16.85 -0.08 3.79
C HIS A 40 18.05 0.74 3.35
N VAL A 41 17.89 1.55 2.31
CA VAL A 41 18.91 2.52 1.88
C VAL A 41 18.47 3.91 2.31
N GLY A 42 19.08 4.38 3.40
CA GLY A 42 18.77 5.66 4.03
C GLY A 42 19.86 6.70 3.83
N ARG A 43 19.61 7.93 4.31
CA ARG A 43 20.65 8.96 4.42
C ARG A 43 21.53 8.67 5.62
N LYS A 44 22.84 8.90 5.53
CA LYS A 44 23.78 8.62 6.63
C LYS A 44 23.41 9.32 7.93
N GLU A 45 22.88 10.54 7.85
CA GLU A 45 22.51 11.33 9.03
C GLU A 45 21.30 10.74 9.76
N TYR A 46 20.37 10.14 9.02
CA TYR A 46 19.11 9.57 9.54
C TYR A 46 18.76 8.28 8.81
N PRO A 47 19.50 7.18 9.08
CA PRO A 47 19.47 5.98 8.26
C PRO A 47 18.16 5.20 8.34
N LEU A 48 17.35 5.38 9.40
CA LEU A 48 16.05 4.73 9.59
C LEU A 48 14.91 5.75 9.74
N ARG A 49 15.01 6.88 9.02
CA ARG A 49 13.96 7.90 9.06
C ARG A 49 12.69 7.38 8.40
N PHE A 50 11.59 7.40 9.15
CA PHE A 50 10.25 7.11 8.63
C PHE A 50 9.80 8.25 7.72
N ALA A 51 9.25 7.89 6.56
CA ALA A 51 8.51 8.80 5.71
C ALA A 51 7.18 9.13 6.38
N ALA A 52 6.78 10.40 6.32
CA ALA A 52 5.47 10.83 6.78
C ALA A 52 4.91 11.77 5.72
N ILE A 53 3.65 11.57 5.36
CA ILE A 53 2.94 12.44 4.42
C ILE A 53 2.09 13.44 5.20
N ASP A 54 2.21 14.71 4.84
CA ASP A 54 1.39 15.77 5.40
C ASP A 54 -0.08 15.64 4.91
N PRO A 55 -1.10 15.87 5.75
CA PRO A 55 -2.50 15.76 5.33
C PRO A 55 -2.88 16.64 4.13
N LEU A 56 -2.32 17.85 4.02
CA LEU A 56 -2.58 18.75 2.89
C LEU A 56 -1.89 18.24 1.62
N GLU A 57 -0.71 17.63 1.76
CA GLU A 57 -0.04 16.96 0.66
C GLU A 57 -0.85 15.75 0.19
N ALA A 58 -1.31 14.90 1.12
CA ALA A 58 -2.10 13.70 0.85
C ALA A 58 -3.42 13.97 0.09
N ALA A 59 -3.97 15.18 0.21
CA ALA A 59 -5.15 15.59 -0.56
C ALA A 59 -4.89 15.73 -2.07
N ARG A 60 -3.63 15.71 -2.53
CA ARG A 60 -3.28 15.86 -3.95
C ARG A 60 -3.29 14.50 -4.66
N PRO A 61 -3.87 14.37 -5.87
CA PRO A 61 -4.04 13.09 -6.57
C PRO A 61 -2.78 12.27 -6.91
N ARG A 62 -1.56 12.81 -6.70
CA ARG A 62 -0.28 12.17 -7.02
C ARG A 62 0.80 12.44 -5.96
N ALA A 63 0.38 12.86 -4.78
CA ALA A 63 1.27 13.07 -3.66
C ALA A 63 1.61 11.75 -2.96
N GLY A 64 2.75 11.73 -2.28
CA GLY A 64 3.19 10.58 -1.51
C GLY A 64 3.66 9.40 -2.33
N SER A 65 3.96 8.34 -1.59
CA SER A 65 4.33 7.01 -2.09
C SER A 65 3.17 6.04 -1.89
N ARG A 66 3.24 4.89 -2.58
CA ARG A 66 2.13 3.94 -2.74
C ARG A 66 1.48 3.48 -1.42
N PHE A 67 2.26 3.40 -0.35
CA PHE A 67 1.82 2.87 0.94
C PHE A 67 1.92 3.91 2.06
N ASP A 68 2.02 5.21 1.72
CA ASP A 68 2.02 6.26 2.74
C ASP A 68 0.64 6.34 3.42
N VAL A 69 0.65 6.49 4.74
CA VAL A 69 -0.55 6.58 5.57
C VAL A 69 -0.56 7.92 6.29
N VAL A 70 -1.63 8.68 6.12
CA VAL A 70 -1.78 9.99 6.79
C VAL A 70 -1.79 9.80 8.31
N GLY A 71 -0.94 10.55 9.01
CA GLY A 71 -0.83 10.47 10.47
C GLY A 71 0.05 9.34 11.00
N ALA A 72 0.66 8.52 10.12
CA ALA A 72 1.60 7.48 10.50
C ALA A 72 2.94 7.63 9.77
N GLY A 73 4.00 7.08 10.37
CA GLY A 73 5.31 6.96 9.75
C GLY A 73 5.43 5.64 9.00
N VAL A 74 5.99 5.67 7.79
CA VAL A 74 6.22 4.50 6.93
C VAL A 74 7.71 4.35 6.65
N LEU A 75 8.26 3.17 6.91
CA LEU A 75 9.63 2.82 6.54
C LEU A 75 9.59 1.78 5.42
N TYR A 76 10.12 2.15 4.26
CA TYR A 76 10.22 1.25 3.11
C TYR A 76 11.47 0.38 3.25
N ALA A 77 11.30 -0.93 3.24
CA ALA A 77 12.40 -1.88 3.33
C ALA A 77 12.13 -3.10 2.43
N ALA A 78 13.21 -3.80 2.10
CA ALA A 78 13.15 -5.03 1.32
C ALA A 78 13.71 -6.20 2.12
N SER A 79 13.29 -7.42 1.79
CA SER A 79 13.89 -8.66 2.31
C SER A 79 15.30 -8.91 1.76
N GLU A 80 15.69 -8.24 0.67
CA GLU A 80 17.00 -8.34 0.04
C GLU A 80 17.66 -6.97 -0.13
N ALA A 81 18.96 -6.90 0.14
CA ALA A 81 19.75 -5.67 0.00
C ALA A 81 19.74 -5.11 -1.43
N THR A 82 19.78 -5.99 -2.43
CA THR A 82 19.74 -5.64 -3.87
C THR A 82 18.44 -4.93 -4.22
N CYS A 83 17.31 -5.44 -3.71
CA CYS A 83 15.98 -4.83 -3.89
C CYS A 83 15.89 -3.46 -3.23
N ALA A 84 16.40 -3.32 -1.99
CA ALA A 84 16.45 -2.03 -1.31
C ALA A 84 17.25 -0.98 -2.11
N TYR A 85 18.39 -1.38 -2.69
CA TYR A 85 19.16 -0.49 -3.57
C TYR A 85 18.41 -0.14 -4.87
N LYS A 86 17.85 -1.14 -5.56
CA LYS A 86 17.13 -0.97 -6.83
C LYS A 86 15.97 0.03 -6.71
N GLU A 87 15.25 -0.02 -5.60
CA GLU A 87 14.11 0.87 -5.31
C GLU A 87 14.57 2.34 -5.23
N VAL A 88 15.61 2.62 -4.45
CA VAL A 88 16.06 4.01 -4.24
C VAL A 88 16.69 4.61 -5.49
N ILE A 89 17.39 3.81 -6.30
CA ILE A 89 18.03 4.30 -7.53
C ILE A 89 17.06 4.35 -8.72
N GLN A 90 15.83 3.83 -8.61
CA GLN A 90 14.87 3.82 -9.71
C GLN A 90 14.59 5.23 -10.24
N ARG A 91 14.55 6.23 -9.35
CA ARG A 91 14.36 7.65 -9.70
C ARG A 91 15.54 8.26 -10.46
N LEU A 92 16.71 7.64 -10.39
CA LEU A 92 17.92 8.06 -11.10
C LEU A 92 18.06 7.35 -12.46
N ARG A 93 17.15 6.41 -12.78
CA ARG A 93 17.21 5.72 -14.06
C ARG A 93 16.98 6.73 -15.19
N PRO A 94 17.87 6.78 -16.21
CA PRO A 94 17.67 7.63 -17.36
C PRO A 94 16.36 7.31 -18.07
N ALA A 95 15.67 8.34 -18.56
CA ALA A 95 14.48 8.14 -19.39
C ALA A 95 14.83 7.31 -20.64
N PRO A 96 13.90 6.48 -21.14
CA PRO A 96 14.07 5.79 -22.41
C PRO A 96 14.44 6.79 -23.52
N GLY A 97 15.60 6.62 -24.14
CA GLY A 97 16.13 7.53 -25.17
C GLY A 97 17.10 8.60 -24.69
N ALA A 98 17.33 8.78 -23.38
CA ALA A 98 18.31 9.75 -22.87
C ALA A 98 19.75 9.47 -23.33
N ARG A 99 20.06 8.20 -23.62
CA ARG A 99 21.37 7.77 -24.17
C ARG A 99 21.74 8.47 -25.48
N ARG A 100 20.77 8.91 -26.29
CA ARG A 100 21.04 9.62 -27.56
C ARG A 100 21.62 11.02 -27.39
N PHE A 101 21.56 11.56 -26.17
CA PHE A 101 22.10 12.86 -25.80
C PHE A 101 23.33 12.74 -24.88
N ALA A 102 23.85 11.53 -24.71
CA ALA A 102 25.07 11.29 -23.96
C ALA A 102 26.25 11.75 -24.81
N GLU A 103 26.92 12.84 -24.43
CA GLU A 103 28.22 13.18 -24.99
C GLU A 103 29.32 12.37 -24.28
N GLU A 104 30.28 11.88 -25.04
CA GLU A 104 31.43 11.15 -24.49
C GLU A 104 32.25 12.08 -23.58
N GLY A 105 32.26 11.79 -22.27
CA GLY A 105 33.15 12.46 -21.29
C GLY A 105 32.47 13.23 -20.16
N TYR A 106 31.16 13.53 -20.24
CA TYR A 106 30.42 14.23 -19.18
C TYR A 106 29.38 13.29 -18.56
N LEU A 107 29.73 12.62 -17.44
CA LEU A 107 28.89 11.70 -16.66
C LEU A 107 28.22 10.58 -17.50
N ASN A 108 28.74 9.35 -17.39
CA ASN A 108 28.11 8.19 -18.01
C ASN A 108 26.61 8.12 -17.69
N VAL A 109 25.77 8.07 -18.72
CA VAL A 109 24.31 7.98 -18.56
C VAL A 109 23.96 6.76 -17.71
N GLY A 110 23.28 7.00 -16.59
CA GLY A 110 22.94 5.97 -15.60
C GLY A 110 23.96 5.79 -14.47
N SER A 111 25.03 6.59 -14.45
CA SER A 111 25.94 6.66 -13.30
C SER A 111 25.27 7.36 -12.11
N ILE A 112 25.58 6.87 -10.91
CA ILE A 112 25.12 7.47 -9.67
C ILE A 112 26.24 8.41 -9.17
N PRO A 113 25.97 9.72 -8.97
CA PRO A 113 26.97 10.67 -8.49
C PRO A 113 27.65 10.18 -7.21
N ALA A 114 28.96 10.42 -7.08
CA ALA A 114 29.72 10.03 -5.89
C ALA A 114 29.10 10.63 -4.61
N SER A 115 28.75 11.91 -4.63
CA SER A 115 28.07 12.59 -3.52
C SER A 115 26.76 11.93 -3.09
N TRP A 116 26.01 11.33 -4.03
CA TRP A 116 24.79 10.59 -3.71
C TRP A 116 25.09 9.30 -2.94
N ARG A 117 26.15 8.58 -3.36
CA ARG A 117 26.62 7.35 -2.71
C ARG A 117 27.19 7.68 -1.33
N ASP A 118 27.96 8.75 -1.22
CA ASP A 118 28.59 9.17 0.01
C ASP A 118 27.59 9.67 1.05
N ALA A 119 26.44 10.19 0.64
CA ALA A 119 25.37 10.63 1.54
C ALA A 119 24.44 9.48 2.00
N ARG A 120 24.62 8.25 1.50
CA ARG A 120 23.71 7.12 1.76
C ARG A 120 24.42 5.93 2.37
N VAL A 121 23.63 5.11 3.06
CA VAL A 121 24.08 3.88 3.70
C VAL A 121 23.01 2.80 3.57
N LEU A 122 23.46 1.57 3.32
CA LEU A 122 22.61 0.38 3.44
C LEU A 122 22.56 -0.03 4.91
N VAL A 123 21.36 -0.21 5.42
CA VAL A 123 21.09 -0.64 6.79
C VAL A 123 20.41 -1.98 6.75
N GLU A 124 20.88 -2.90 7.58
CA GLU A 124 20.20 -4.14 7.90
C GLU A 124 19.57 -4.01 9.29
N PHE A 125 18.32 -4.44 9.44
CA PHE A 125 17.61 -4.40 10.71
C PHE A 125 16.55 -5.50 10.79
N ARG A 126 15.99 -5.69 11.99
CA ARG A 126 14.85 -6.56 12.26
C ARG A 126 13.75 -5.77 12.94
N THR A 127 12.52 -6.24 12.82
CA THR A 127 11.43 -5.74 13.64
C THR A 127 11.40 -6.46 14.99
N VAL A 128 10.91 -5.78 16.03
CA VAL A 128 10.72 -6.32 17.38
C VAL A 128 9.23 -6.22 17.68
N ASP A 129 8.63 -7.31 18.16
CA ASP A 129 7.20 -7.40 18.50
C ASP A 129 6.26 -6.91 17.39
N ALA A 130 6.63 -7.15 16.13
CA ALA A 130 5.85 -6.70 14.99
C ALA A 130 4.55 -7.48 14.84
N LEU A 131 3.49 -6.74 14.51
CA LEU A 131 2.25 -7.33 14.01
C LEU A 131 2.51 -8.05 12.67
N PRO A 132 1.68 -9.05 12.32
CA PRO A 132 1.74 -9.69 11.01
C PRO A 132 1.60 -8.66 9.88
N PHE A 133 2.34 -8.89 8.80
CA PHE A 133 2.31 -8.04 7.61
C PHE A 133 1.16 -8.46 6.71
N LEU A 134 0.55 -7.50 6.01
CA LEU A 134 -0.47 -7.78 5.00
C LEU A 134 0.21 -8.22 3.70
N ASP A 135 -0.19 -9.37 3.15
CA ASP A 135 0.30 -9.85 1.86
C ASP A 135 -0.46 -9.18 0.72
N VAL A 136 0.07 -8.03 0.26
CA VAL A 136 -0.53 -7.22 -0.81
C VAL A 136 -0.19 -7.73 -2.22
N GLU A 137 0.58 -8.81 -2.36
CA GLU A 137 0.92 -9.38 -3.67
C GLU A 137 -0.11 -10.42 -4.12
N ARG A 138 -0.93 -10.92 -3.20
CA ARG A 138 -1.97 -11.89 -3.50
C ARG A 138 -3.23 -11.23 -4.06
N ASP A 139 -3.66 -11.69 -5.23
CA ASP A 139 -4.86 -11.20 -5.93
C ASP A 139 -6.12 -11.16 -5.05
N ALA A 140 -6.30 -12.18 -4.20
CA ALA A 140 -7.42 -12.25 -3.27
C ALA A 140 -7.40 -11.09 -2.26
N THR A 141 -6.22 -10.74 -1.73
CA THR A 141 -6.06 -9.61 -0.81
C THR A 141 -6.28 -8.28 -1.54
N LEU A 142 -5.74 -8.13 -2.76
CA LEU A 142 -5.96 -6.93 -3.58
C LEU A 142 -7.44 -6.71 -3.94
N THR A 143 -8.16 -7.78 -4.29
CA THR A 143 -9.61 -7.72 -4.60
C THR A 143 -10.39 -7.12 -3.44
N VAL A 144 -10.01 -7.50 -2.22
CA VAL A 144 -10.68 -7.09 -0.98
C VAL A 144 -10.33 -5.66 -0.63
N LEU A 145 -9.06 -5.28 -0.76
CA LEU A 145 -8.64 -3.89 -0.57
C LEU A 145 -9.29 -2.97 -1.60
N ALA A 146 -9.43 -3.40 -2.86
CA ALA A 146 -10.10 -2.62 -3.89
C ALA A 146 -11.60 -2.42 -3.61
N ALA A 147 -12.29 -3.48 -3.16
CA ALA A 147 -13.71 -3.39 -2.80
C ALA A 147 -13.97 -2.48 -1.58
N ASN A 148 -12.99 -2.35 -0.69
CA ASN A 148 -13.08 -1.52 0.53
C ASN A 148 -12.37 -0.18 0.41
N SER A 149 -11.69 0.09 -0.71
CA SER A 149 -11.13 1.40 -0.96
C SER A 149 -12.29 2.38 -1.15
N PRO A 150 -12.28 3.55 -0.51
CA PRO A 150 -13.31 4.54 -0.75
C PRO A 150 -13.32 4.85 -2.25
N THR A 151 -14.45 4.56 -2.91
CA THR A 151 -14.71 5.04 -4.26
C THR A 151 -14.70 6.56 -4.15
N THR A 152 -13.57 7.19 -4.43
CA THR A 152 -13.52 8.63 -4.67
C THR A 152 -14.32 8.85 -5.94
N SER A 153 -15.63 9.04 -5.79
CA SER A 153 -16.53 9.44 -6.86
C SER A 153 -16.10 10.85 -7.28
N LEU A 154 -15.13 10.91 -8.19
CA LEU A 154 -14.94 12.08 -9.02
C LEU A 154 -16.13 12.11 -9.95
N ASP A 155 -17.10 12.95 -9.59
CA ASP A 155 -18.23 13.34 -10.41
C ASP A 155 -17.67 13.79 -11.78
N THR A 156 -17.68 12.86 -12.73
CA THR A 156 -17.11 13.04 -14.06
C THR A 156 -18.21 13.61 -14.92
N THR A 157 -18.40 14.92 -14.82
CA THR A 157 -19.02 15.64 -15.93
C THR A 157 -17.92 16.00 -16.94
N SER A 158 -17.91 15.24 -18.03
CA SER A 158 -17.39 15.63 -19.35
C SER A 158 -15.87 15.71 -19.55
N ARG A 159 -15.28 14.62 -20.03
CA ARG A 159 -14.73 14.58 -21.40
C ARG A 159 -14.22 13.19 -21.81
N THR A 160 -14.66 12.80 -23.00
CA THR A 160 -14.22 11.71 -23.87
C THR A 160 -12.73 11.42 -23.75
N SER A 161 -12.36 10.20 -23.34
CA SER A 161 -11.00 9.70 -23.53
C SER A 161 -10.99 8.18 -23.61
N THR A 162 -10.50 7.70 -24.75
CA THR A 162 -10.09 6.35 -25.11
C THR A 162 -9.52 5.55 -23.91
N PRO A 163 -9.87 4.26 -23.76
CA PRO A 163 -9.36 3.45 -22.65
C PRO A 163 -7.83 3.29 -22.75
N PRO A 164 -7.07 3.48 -21.65
CA PRO A 164 -5.66 3.15 -21.64
C PRO A 164 -5.51 1.62 -21.72
N ARG A 165 -4.82 1.16 -22.76
CA ARG A 165 -4.33 -0.21 -22.86
C ARG A 165 -3.38 -0.47 -21.69
N PHE A 166 -3.77 -1.34 -20.77
CA PHE A 166 -2.85 -1.95 -19.82
C PHE A 166 -1.91 -2.87 -20.60
N ALA A 167 -0.65 -2.49 -20.73
CA ALA A 167 0.42 -3.36 -21.19
C ALA A 167 1.20 -3.84 -19.96
N ALA A 168 1.01 -5.11 -19.63
CA ALA A 168 1.84 -5.87 -18.70
C ALA A 168 3.12 -6.33 -19.41
N ALA A 169 4.25 -6.20 -18.72
CA ALA A 169 5.53 -6.92 -18.83
C ALA A 169 6.53 -6.07 -18.01
N ILE A 170 7.40 -6.63 -17.17
CA ILE A 170 8.45 -7.58 -17.56
C ILE A 170 8.74 -8.52 -16.38
N ASP A 171 8.83 -9.78 -16.77
CA ASP A 171 9.33 -10.97 -16.09
C ASP A 171 10.88 -10.96 -16.06
N SER A 172 11.44 -11.50 -14.96
CA SER A 172 12.85 -11.91 -14.73
C SER A 172 13.96 -10.85 -14.70
#